data_AF-A0A090MIV6-F1
#
_entry.id   AF-A0A090MIV6-F1
#
_cell.length_a   1.000
_cell.length_b   1.000
_cell.length_c   1.000
_cell.angle_alpha   90.00
_cell.angle_beta   90.00
_cell.angle_gamma   90.00
#
_symmetry.space_group_name_H-M   'P 1'
#
loop_
_entity.id
_entity.type
_entity.pdbx_description
1 polymer ?
#
loop_
_entity_poly.entity_id
_entity_poly.type
_entity_poly.pdbx_seq_one_letter_code
_entity_poly.pdbx_strand_id
1 'polypeptide(L)'
;MQQIATINNQLLGTTGDDAAAASLLDQRDQYITQLSQLMDIRVLTNDRNQVTVFTNSGVQLVGSEAAKITFDAQGTVTPNTTWNSDPSKSTLGTLTLTFPHGGDIDLIATNSIRSGSIAANLQLRDQTLVQAQAQIDQLAASMASALSDKVTTDSTGNGGSPNTFSLDLTGLQNGNNVQFTYTDTANKSHTITLVQVNDPSVLPLKNSATNNPNDEVFGVDFSQGMGPALTQLTALLGDRGLQFSSSGGQTLQISGDAGGTAVVNSASSTITMTNLTSGNPQLPLFVDNGVPYTGAITATGSQQTGLAGRISVNNLLLADPSRMIVYGSGTQSGDTTRSDFILSQLTNSSYYVSPQTGIGSNATPFRGTMLSFLQQFTTMQGQAASSAQQLADGQNVVLSTLQNKLNSSSGVNIDDENGASAGIAERLFGEMPA
;
A
#
# COMPACT_ATOMS: atom_id res chain seq x y z
N MET A 1 16.58 -28.17 4.92
CA MET A 1 16.71 -28.24 6.40
C MET A 1 16.73 -29.67 6.92
N GLN A 2 15.67 -30.48 6.75
CA GLN A 2 15.65 -31.88 7.20
C GLN A 2 16.81 -32.72 6.66
N GLN A 3 17.15 -32.61 5.37
CA GLN A 3 18.30 -33.31 4.79
C GLN A 3 19.64 -32.92 5.44
N ILE A 4 19.82 -31.65 5.80
CA ILE A 4 21.03 -31.18 6.52
C ILE A 4 21.11 -31.85 7.89
N ALA A 5 20.00 -31.94 8.64
CA ALA A 5 19.96 -32.65 9.92
C ALA A 5 20.24 -34.16 9.76
N THR A 6 19.66 -34.81 8.75
CA THR A 6 19.91 -36.22 8.44
C THR A 6 21.40 -36.46 8.20
N ILE A 7 22.03 -35.65 7.34
CA ILE A 7 23.45 -35.77 7.03
C ILE A 7 24.33 -35.45 8.26
N ASN A 8 23.97 -34.46 9.07
CA ASN A 8 24.66 -34.16 10.33
C ASN A 8 24.70 -35.39 11.27
N ASN A 9 23.62 -36.17 11.32
CA ASN A 9 23.56 -37.38 12.14
C ASN A 9 24.32 -38.55 11.51
N GLN A 10 24.40 -38.63 10.18
CA GLN A 10 25.22 -39.64 9.47
C GLN A 10 26.73 -39.38 9.59
N LEU A 11 27.12 -38.10 9.61
CA LEU A 11 28.51 -37.65 9.81
C LEU A 11 28.98 -37.74 11.28
N LEU A 12 28.09 -38.15 12.18
CA LEU A 12 28.35 -38.16 13.61
C LEU A 12 29.30 -39.30 13.97
N GLY A 13 30.57 -38.96 14.25
CA GLY A 13 31.62 -39.92 14.59
C GLY A 13 32.43 -40.43 13.39
N THR A 14 32.21 -39.91 12.19
CA THR A 14 33.04 -40.18 11.00
C THR A 14 34.24 -39.23 10.98
N THR A 15 35.46 -39.76 10.88
CA THR A 15 36.69 -38.99 10.66
C THR A 15 36.87 -38.70 9.17
N GLY A 16 37.31 -37.49 8.81
CA GLY A 16 37.26 -36.93 7.45
C GLY A 16 38.10 -37.59 6.35
N ASP A 17 38.68 -38.78 6.57
CA ASP A 17 39.54 -39.49 5.62
C ASP A 17 38.80 -40.55 4.77
N ASP A 18 37.48 -40.73 4.96
CA ASP A 18 36.67 -41.68 4.17
C ASP A 18 35.96 -40.99 3.00
N ALA A 19 36.09 -41.53 1.79
CA ALA A 19 35.44 -41.03 0.57
C ALA A 19 33.90 -40.96 0.72
N ALA A 20 33.30 -41.85 1.51
CA ALA A 20 31.86 -41.79 1.81
C ALA A 20 31.51 -40.54 2.63
N ALA A 21 32.34 -40.15 3.61
CA ALA A 21 32.14 -38.96 4.42
C ALA A 21 32.31 -37.68 3.59
N ALA A 22 33.27 -37.65 2.65
CA ALA A 22 33.44 -36.53 1.71
C ALA A 22 32.18 -36.29 0.86
N SER A 23 31.57 -37.35 0.31
CA SER A 23 30.34 -37.22 -0.48
C SER A 23 29.13 -36.68 0.32
N LEU A 24 29.05 -37.01 1.62
CA LEU A 24 28.01 -36.49 2.51
C LEU A 24 28.26 -35.02 2.87
N LEU A 25 29.52 -34.62 3.05
CA LEU A 25 29.91 -33.23 3.24
C LEU A 25 29.49 -32.36 2.05
N ASP A 26 29.80 -32.81 0.83
CA ASP A 26 29.42 -32.10 -0.40
C ASP A 26 27.89 -31.95 -0.52
N GLN A 27 27.14 -33.03 -0.25
CA GLN A 27 25.67 -32.99 -0.27
C GLN A 27 25.11 -32.02 0.78
N ARG A 28 25.69 -32.00 1.99
CA ARG A 28 25.30 -31.06 3.05
C ARG A 28 25.54 -29.62 2.60
N ASP A 29 26.69 -29.33 2.03
CA ASP A 29 27.07 -28.00 1.58
C ASP A 29 26.21 -27.55 0.39
N GLN A 30 25.82 -28.47 -0.50
CA GLN A 30 24.83 -28.21 -1.54
C GLN A 30 23.47 -27.81 -0.95
N TYR A 31 22.97 -28.52 0.07
CA TYR A 31 21.69 -28.16 0.71
C TYR A 31 21.77 -26.86 1.52
N ILE A 32 22.91 -26.58 2.14
CA ILE A 32 23.17 -25.29 2.80
C ILE A 32 23.17 -24.16 1.77
N THR A 33 23.77 -24.38 0.59
CA THR A 33 23.78 -23.42 -0.52
C THR A 33 22.37 -23.18 -1.07
N GLN A 34 21.55 -24.22 -1.21
CA GLN A 34 20.13 -24.04 -1.59
C GLN A 34 19.37 -23.24 -0.53
N LEU A 35 19.60 -23.52 0.76
CA LEU A 35 18.94 -22.79 1.84
C LEU A 35 19.36 -21.31 1.88
N SER A 36 20.63 -21.00 1.61
CA SER A 36 21.14 -19.61 1.59
C SER A 36 20.59 -18.78 0.43
N GLN A 37 20.16 -19.42 -0.67
CA GLN A 37 19.45 -18.73 -1.76
C GLN A 37 18.02 -18.32 -1.34
N LEU A 38 17.39 -19.08 -0.45
CA LEU A 38 16.02 -18.82 0.01
C LEU A 38 15.97 -17.78 1.14
N MET A 39 16.94 -17.82 2.05
CA MET A 39 16.96 -16.96 3.24
C MET A 39 18.39 -16.70 3.74
N ASP A 40 18.57 -15.62 4.50
CA ASP A 40 19.84 -15.33 5.17
C ASP A 40 20.13 -16.31 6.30
N ILE A 41 21.18 -17.10 6.14
CA ILE A 41 21.63 -18.08 7.12
C ILE A 41 23.05 -17.84 7.60
N ARG A 42 23.32 -18.25 8.83
CA ARG A 42 24.65 -18.36 9.43
C ARG A 42 24.89 -19.81 9.79
N VAL A 43 26.04 -20.33 9.37
CA VAL A 43 26.42 -21.72 9.55
C VAL A 43 27.57 -21.78 10.55
N LEU A 44 27.45 -22.63 11.58
CA LEU A 44 28.49 -22.89 12.57
C LEU A 44 28.83 -24.38 12.53
N THR A 45 30.09 -24.70 12.23
CA THR A 45 30.61 -26.08 12.28
C THR A 45 31.33 -26.30 13.61
N ASN A 46 31.14 -27.45 14.24
CA ASN A 46 31.86 -27.83 15.46
C ASN A 46 32.98 -28.85 15.19
N ASP A 47 33.79 -29.12 16.21
CA ASP A 47 34.95 -30.02 16.15
C ASP A 47 34.60 -31.49 15.83
N ARG A 48 33.29 -31.84 15.83
CA ARG A 48 32.77 -33.17 15.49
C ARG A 48 32.14 -33.20 14.10
N ASN A 49 32.48 -32.23 13.26
CA ASN A 49 31.96 -32.10 11.90
C ASN A 49 30.43 -31.95 11.83
N GLN A 50 29.79 -31.50 12.91
CA GLN A 50 28.36 -31.18 12.90
C GLN A 50 28.18 -29.72 12.54
N VAL A 51 27.14 -29.44 11.75
CA VAL A 51 26.77 -28.07 11.37
C VAL A 51 25.49 -27.66 12.07
N THR A 52 25.50 -26.49 12.71
CA THR A 52 24.29 -25.82 13.18
C THR A 52 24.01 -24.63 12.29
N VAL A 53 22.78 -24.54 11.77
CA VAL A 53 22.34 -23.45 10.89
C VAL A 53 21.37 -22.56 11.63
N PHE A 54 21.63 -21.26 11.62
CA PHE A 54 20.79 -20.22 12.19
C PHE A 54 20.34 -19.26 11.11
N THR A 55 19.23 -18.54 11.32
CA THR A 55 19.01 -17.26 10.64
C THR A 55 20.07 -16.26 11.11
N ASN A 56 20.30 -15.20 10.34
CA ASN A 56 21.20 -14.13 10.77
C ASN A 56 20.66 -13.34 11.98
N SER A 57 19.38 -13.52 12.33
CA SER A 57 18.75 -12.99 13.55
C SER A 57 18.94 -13.89 14.79
N GLY A 58 19.55 -15.07 14.63
CA GLY A 58 19.88 -15.99 15.73
C GLY A 58 18.86 -17.11 15.96
N VAL A 59 17.84 -17.26 15.11
CA VAL A 59 16.86 -18.35 15.20
C VAL A 59 17.48 -19.63 14.65
N GLN A 60 17.55 -20.69 15.47
CA GLN A 60 18.10 -21.97 15.02
C GLN A 60 17.16 -22.65 14.02
N LEU A 61 17.66 -22.93 12.83
CA LEU A 61 16.94 -23.63 11.76
C LEU A 61 17.25 -25.13 11.75
N VAL A 62 18.52 -25.48 11.97
CA VAL A 62 19.00 -26.86 11.93
C VAL A 62 20.06 -27.06 13.01
N GLY A 63 19.93 -28.12 13.79
CA GLY A 63 20.99 -28.67 14.66
C GLY A 63 21.08 -30.19 14.47
N SER A 64 20.91 -30.95 15.56
CA SER A 64 20.65 -32.40 15.50
C SER A 64 19.32 -32.72 14.82
N GLU A 65 18.34 -31.84 14.99
CA GLU A 65 17.03 -31.88 14.34
C GLU A 65 16.78 -30.59 13.58
N ALA A 66 15.87 -30.63 12.61
CA ALA A 66 15.51 -29.49 11.79
C ALA A 66 14.18 -28.89 12.23
N ALA A 67 14.14 -27.57 12.42
CA ALA A 67 12.90 -26.83 12.53
C ALA A 67 12.11 -26.89 11.21
N LYS A 68 10.79 -26.70 11.29
CA LYS A 68 9.89 -26.71 10.13
C LYS A 68 9.33 -25.32 9.91
N ILE A 69 9.46 -24.80 8.69
CA ILE A 69 8.77 -23.57 8.27
C ILE A 69 7.47 -23.97 7.59
N THR A 70 6.36 -23.35 8.00
CA THR A 70 5.04 -23.49 7.38
C THR A 70 4.54 -22.12 6.96
N PHE A 71 3.96 -22.06 5.76
CA PHE A 71 3.25 -20.88 5.29
C PHE A 71 1.75 -21.08 5.50
N ASP A 72 1.11 -20.15 6.19
CA ASP A 72 -0.34 -20.13 6.34
C ASP A 72 -0.96 -19.40 5.15
N ALA A 73 -1.28 -20.15 4.09
CA ALA A 73 -1.91 -19.58 2.91
C ALA A 73 -3.37 -19.19 3.21
N GLN A 74 -3.64 -17.89 3.20
CA GLN A 74 -5.01 -17.36 3.25
C GLN A 74 -5.72 -17.65 1.91
N GLY A 75 -7.05 -17.61 1.93
CA GLY A 75 -7.90 -17.89 0.78
C GLY A 75 -7.76 -16.88 -0.37
N THR A 76 -8.87 -16.30 -0.84
CA THR A 76 -8.80 -15.33 -1.93
C THR A 76 -8.11 -14.04 -1.48
N VAL A 77 -6.94 -13.76 -2.08
CA VAL A 77 -6.22 -12.48 -1.93
C VAL A 77 -6.94 -11.41 -2.75
N THR A 78 -7.24 -10.26 -2.14
CA THR A 78 -7.93 -9.14 -2.78
C THR A 78 -7.13 -7.85 -2.56
N PRO A 79 -7.46 -6.73 -3.21
CA PRO A 79 -6.80 -5.45 -2.93
C PRO A 79 -6.84 -4.99 -1.46
N ASN A 80 -7.78 -5.53 -0.65
CA ASN A 80 -7.92 -5.21 0.77
C ASN A 80 -7.17 -6.20 1.69
N THR A 81 -6.65 -7.32 1.17
CA THR A 81 -5.90 -8.28 1.99
C THR A 81 -4.49 -7.75 2.23
N THR A 82 -4.18 -7.43 3.48
CA THR A 82 -2.89 -6.85 3.90
C THR A 82 -2.31 -7.66 5.05
N TRP A 83 -0.98 -7.77 5.09
CA TRP A 83 -0.29 -8.39 6.21
C TRP A 83 -0.19 -7.39 7.36
N ASN A 84 -0.34 -7.87 8.59
CA ASN A 84 -0.12 -7.09 9.81
C ASN A 84 0.67 -7.90 10.83
N SER A 85 1.55 -7.25 11.58
CA SER A 85 2.29 -7.90 12.67
C SER A 85 1.40 -8.32 13.84
N ASP A 86 0.23 -7.69 13.99
CA ASP A 86 -0.83 -8.14 14.89
C ASP A 86 -1.69 -9.19 14.15
N PRO A 87 -1.66 -10.48 14.55
CA PRO A 87 -2.39 -11.54 13.87
C PRO A 87 -3.90 -11.32 13.85
N SER A 88 -4.46 -10.55 14.79
CA SER A 88 -5.91 -10.23 14.81
C SER A 88 -6.32 -9.24 13.71
N LYS A 89 -5.35 -8.56 13.10
CA LYS A 89 -5.54 -7.56 12.04
C LYS A 89 -4.99 -8.03 10.69
N SER A 90 -4.19 -9.09 10.67
CA SER A 90 -3.62 -9.62 9.43
C SER A 90 -4.67 -10.41 8.67
N THR A 91 -4.77 -10.14 7.37
CA THR A 91 -5.63 -10.89 6.43
C THR A 91 -4.81 -11.59 5.35
N LEU A 92 -3.49 -11.56 5.49
CA LEU A 92 -2.51 -12.20 4.62
C LEU A 92 -1.69 -13.23 5.40
N GLY A 93 -1.20 -14.22 4.66
CA GLY A 93 -0.47 -15.35 5.22
C GLY A 93 0.89 -14.98 5.82
N THR A 94 1.27 -15.72 6.85
CA THR A 94 2.57 -15.58 7.53
C THR A 94 3.44 -16.83 7.42
N LEU A 95 4.72 -16.70 7.78
CA LEU A 95 5.67 -17.82 7.85
C LEU A 95 5.96 -18.17 9.31
N THR A 96 5.50 -19.33 9.74
CA THR A 96 5.73 -19.83 11.10
C THR A 96 6.84 -20.86 11.09
N LEU A 97 7.79 -20.74 12.02
CA LEU A 97 8.81 -21.74 12.30
C LEU A 97 8.45 -22.51 13.57
N THR A 98 8.29 -23.82 13.44
CA THR A 98 8.03 -24.75 14.56
C THR A 98 9.30 -25.51 14.90
N PHE A 99 9.71 -25.47 16.16
CA PHE A 99 10.87 -26.20 16.65
C PHE A 99 10.57 -27.69 16.93
N PRO A 100 11.56 -28.59 16.82
CA PRO A 100 11.37 -30.03 17.05
C PRO A 100 10.81 -30.39 18.43
N HIS A 101 11.16 -29.60 19.47
CA HIS A 101 10.72 -29.83 20.86
C HIS A 101 9.57 -28.90 21.28
N GLY A 102 8.88 -28.29 20.31
CA GLY A 102 7.78 -27.35 20.52
C GLY A 102 8.21 -25.89 20.59
N GLY A 103 7.22 -25.01 20.48
CA GLY A 103 7.40 -23.57 20.31
C GLY A 103 7.36 -23.15 18.85
N ASP A 104 6.74 -22.00 18.61
CA ASP A 104 6.55 -21.41 17.29
C ASP A 104 7.05 -19.96 17.26
N ILE A 105 7.61 -19.54 16.12
CA ILE A 105 8.00 -18.15 15.86
C ILE A 105 7.42 -17.72 14.51
N ASP A 106 6.74 -16.58 14.48
CA ASP A 106 6.40 -15.91 13.22
C ASP A 106 7.64 -15.19 12.67
N LEU A 107 8.21 -15.73 11.60
CA LEU A 107 9.45 -15.27 10.99
C LEU A 107 9.32 -13.90 10.30
N ILE A 108 8.10 -13.47 9.94
CA ILE A 108 7.86 -12.17 9.33
C ILE A 108 7.72 -11.12 10.44
N ALA A 109 6.89 -11.41 11.45
CA ALA A 109 6.63 -10.51 12.56
C ALA A 109 7.90 -10.22 13.38
N THR A 110 8.81 -11.19 13.52
CA THR A 110 10.10 -11.01 14.20
C THR A 110 11.21 -10.48 13.29
N ASN A 111 10.91 -10.20 12.01
CA ASN A 111 11.89 -9.79 11.00
C ASN A 111 13.10 -10.75 10.94
N SER A 112 12.83 -12.05 11.03
CA SER A 112 13.87 -13.08 11.14
C SER A 112 14.51 -13.44 9.80
N ILE A 113 13.82 -13.16 8.69
CA ILE A 113 14.28 -13.34 7.31
C ILE A 113 14.47 -11.97 6.68
N ARG A 114 15.69 -11.66 6.25
CA ARG A 114 16.08 -10.32 5.76
C ARG A 114 16.66 -10.33 4.34
N SER A 115 17.05 -11.49 3.82
CA SER A 115 17.56 -11.65 2.45
C SER A 115 17.09 -12.97 1.86
N GLY A 116 17.49 -13.25 0.62
CA GLY A 116 17.07 -14.41 -0.16
C GLY A 116 15.72 -14.21 -0.84
N SER A 117 15.32 -15.21 -1.65
CA SER A 117 14.09 -15.12 -2.44
C SER A 117 12.83 -15.02 -1.59
N ILE A 118 12.82 -15.53 -0.35
CA ILE A 118 11.69 -15.40 0.56
C ILE A 118 11.52 -13.93 0.98
N ALA A 119 12.59 -13.28 1.45
CA ALA A 119 12.53 -11.85 1.81
C ALA A 119 12.12 -10.97 0.63
N ALA A 120 12.64 -11.25 -0.57
CA ALA A 120 12.27 -10.53 -1.78
C ALA A 120 10.78 -10.65 -2.12
N ASN A 121 10.22 -11.87 -2.04
CA ASN A 121 8.79 -12.09 -2.26
C ASN A 121 7.92 -11.39 -1.20
N LEU A 122 8.34 -11.39 0.06
CA LEU A 122 7.65 -10.67 1.13
C LEU A 122 7.68 -9.15 0.91
N GLN A 123 8.84 -8.60 0.52
CA GLN A 123 8.96 -7.18 0.19
C GLN A 123 8.06 -6.80 -1.00
N LEU A 124 8.03 -7.62 -2.05
CA LEU A 124 7.14 -7.41 -3.20
C LEU A 124 5.68 -7.42 -2.76
N ARG A 125 5.26 -8.46 -2.03
CA ARG A 125 3.87 -8.68 -1.62
C ARG A 125 3.37 -7.60 -0.65
N ASP A 126 4.14 -7.27 0.37
CA ASP A 126 3.66 -6.49 1.51
C ASP A 126 3.96 -4.99 1.37
N GLN A 127 4.90 -4.60 0.50
CA GLN A 127 5.29 -3.20 0.33
C GLN A 127 5.20 -2.74 -1.12
N THR A 128 5.97 -3.33 -2.03
CA THR A 128 6.12 -2.81 -3.40
C THR A 128 4.80 -2.87 -4.17
N LEU A 129 4.10 -4.00 -4.15
CA LEU A 129 2.83 -4.17 -4.87
C LEU A 129 1.68 -3.43 -4.19
N VAL A 130 1.68 -3.32 -2.85
CA VAL A 130 0.70 -2.52 -2.11
C VAL A 130 0.84 -1.04 -2.46
N GLN A 131 2.07 -0.53 -2.53
CA GLN A 131 2.35 0.85 -2.95
C GLN A 131 1.97 1.07 -4.43
N ALA A 132 2.32 0.12 -5.32
CA ALA A 132 1.94 0.19 -6.73
C ALA A 132 0.41 0.20 -6.92
N GLN A 133 -0.32 -0.62 -6.15
CA GLN A 133 -1.77 -0.62 -6.09
C GLN A 133 -2.29 0.76 -5.66
N ALA A 134 -1.77 1.32 -4.57
CA ALA A 134 -2.18 2.66 -4.11
C ALA A 134 -1.95 3.74 -5.17
N GLN A 135 -0.89 3.64 -5.97
CA GLN A 135 -0.59 4.58 -7.05
C GLN A 135 -1.61 4.56 -8.18
N ILE A 136 -1.95 3.37 -8.69
CA ILE A 136 -2.94 3.23 -9.76
C ILE A 136 -4.36 3.52 -9.26
N ASP A 137 -4.66 3.16 -8.00
CA ASP A 137 -5.93 3.49 -7.36
C ASP A 137 -6.10 4.99 -7.16
N GLN A 138 -5.04 5.70 -6.77
CA GLN A 138 -5.05 7.16 -6.66
C GLN A 138 -5.33 7.83 -8.01
N LEU A 139 -4.73 7.32 -9.09
CA LEU A 139 -5.00 7.82 -10.44
C LEU A 139 -6.48 7.64 -10.79
N ALA A 140 -7.00 6.42 -10.60
CA ALA A 140 -8.38 6.08 -10.89
C ALA A 140 -9.37 6.95 -10.07
N ALA A 141 -9.10 7.13 -8.78
CA ALA A 141 -9.90 7.96 -7.88
C ALA A 141 -9.89 9.43 -8.30
N SER A 142 -8.71 9.95 -8.63
CA SER A 142 -8.55 11.34 -9.09
C SER A 142 -9.29 11.56 -10.41
N MET A 143 -9.22 10.60 -11.35
CA MET A 143 -9.97 10.66 -12.62
C MET A 143 -11.48 10.65 -12.41
N ALA A 144 -11.99 9.73 -11.58
CA ALA A 144 -13.42 9.61 -11.34
C ALA A 144 -13.97 10.85 -10.62
N SER A 145 -13.29 11.30 -9.56
CA SER A 145 -13.72 12.44 -8.75
C SER A 145 -13.61 13.77 -9.51
N ALA A 146 -12.52 13.98 -10.26
CA ALA A 146 -12.30 15.22 -11.03
C ALA A 146 -13.44 15.53 -11.99
N LEU A 147 -14.07 14.50 -12.55
CA LEU A 147 -15.14 14.66 -13.52
C LEU A 147 -16.52 14.69 -12.86
N SER A 148 -16.71 13.99 -11.75
CA SER A 148 -18.03 13.78 -11.14
C SER A 148 -18.34 14.70 -9.95
N ASP A 149 -17.33 15.17 -9.22
CA ASP A 149 -17.54 15.94 -8.01
C ASP A 149 -17.87 17.41 -8.30
N LYS A 150 -18.96 17.88 -7.69
CA LYS A 150 -19.39 19.28 -7.71
C LYS A 150 -19.09 19.94 -6.38
N VAL A 151 -18.20 20.93 -6.41
CA VAL A 151 -17.95 21.82 -5.28
C VAL A 151 -18.94 22.98 -5.34
N THR A 152 -19.66 23.21 -4.25
CA THR A 152 -20.54 24.37 -4.06
C THR A 152 -20.01 25.14 -2.85
N THR A 153 -19.79 26.45 -3.00
CA THR A 153 -19.16 27.28 -1.96
C THR A 153 -20.09 28.40 -1.54
N ASP A 154 -20.17 28.62 -0.22
CA ASP A 154 -20.66 29.85 0.39
C ASP A 154 -19.45 30.57 1.02
N SER A 155 -19.03 31.68 0.42
CA SER A 155 -17.86 32.46 0.85
C SER A 155 -18.22 33.76 1.57
N THR A 156 -19.49 34.12 1.62
CA THR A 156 -19.94 35.40 2.20
C THR A 156 -20.83 35.20 3.40
N GLY A 157 -21.52 34.06 3.50
CA GLY A 157 -22.58 33.84 4.47
C GLY A 157 -23.73 34.83 4.26
N ASN A 158 -24.55 34.99 5.30
CA ASN A 158 -25.73 35.86 5.30
C ASN A 158 -25.43 37.33 5.69
N GLY A 159 -24.18 37.66 6.04
CA GLY A 159 -23.77 39.00 6.48
C GLY A 159 -24.33 39.41 7.85
N GLY A 160 -24.91 38.48 8.61
CA GLY A 160 -25.42 38.69 9.96
C GLY A 160 -24.32 38.67 11.02
N SER A 161 -24.69 38.90 12.27
CA SER A 161 -23.83 38.73 13.45
C SER A 161 -24.52 37.79 14.45
N PRO A 162 -24.02 36.55 14.65
CA PRO A 162 -22.92 35.91 13.93
C PRO A 162 -23.23 35.64 12.44
N ASN A 163 -22.20 35.63 11.59
CA ASN A 163 -22.34 35.32 10.17
C ASN A 163 -22.66 33.83 10.00
N THR A 164 -23.66 33.50 9.18
CA THR A 164 -24.11 32.13 8.95
C THR A 164 -23.91 31.73 7.50
N PHE A 165 -23.27 30.58 7.29
CA PHE A 165 -23.01 29.99 5.99
C PHE A 165 -24.00 28.86 5.75
N SER A 166 -24.58 28.78 4.55
CA SER A 166 -25.60 27.80 4.21
C SER A 166 -25.15 26.91 3.04
N LEU A 167 -25.20 25.59 3.24
CA LEU A 167 -24.83 24.59 2.24
C LEU A 167 -26.02 23.67 1.97
N ASP A 168 -26.45 23.58 0.72
CA ASP A 168 -27.43 22.59 0.30
C ASP A 168 -26.74 21.22 0.12
N LEU A 169 -27.09 20.27 0.99
CA LEU A 169 -26.55 18.91 0.99
C LEU A 169 -27.44 17.95 0.20
N THR A 170 -28.36 18.44 -0.63
CA THR A 170 -29.21 17.59 -1.46
C THR A 170 -28.36 16.71 -2.39
N GLY A 171 -28.52 15.39 -2.25
CA GLY A 171 -27.79 14.41 -3.03
C GLY A 171 -26.46 13.96 -2.42
N LEU A 172 -26.08 14.46 -1.22
CA LEU A 172 -24.87 14.04 -0.51
C LEU A 172 -24.80 12.50 -0.40
N GLN A 173 -23.71 11.91 -0.88
CA GLN A 173 -23.45 10.47 -0.84
C GLN A 173 -22.45 10.11 0.27
N ASN A 174 -22.38 8.83 0.64
CA ASN A 174 -21.32 8.31 1.50
C ASN A 174 -19.94 8.64 0.91
N GLY A 175 -19.01 9.20 1.69
CA GLY A 175 -17.68 9.65 1.25
C GLY A 175 -17.60 11.10 0.77
N ASN A 176 -18.73 11.73 0.41
CA ASN A 176 -18.76 13.16 0.11
C ASN A 176 -18.40 13.99 1.35
N ASN A 177 -18.02 15.25 1.13
CA ASN A 177 -17.53 16.08 2.23
C ASN A 177 -18.14 17.49 2.27
N VAL A 178 -18.16 18.04 3.47
CA VAL A 178 -18.38 19.45 3.76
C VAL A 178 -17.11 19.99 4.39
N GLN A 179 -16.57 21.07 3.85
CA GLN A 179 -15.40 21.75 4.40
C GLN A 179 -15.78 23.16 4.84
N PHE A 180 -15.27 23.60 5.97
CA PHE A 180 -15.39 24.99 6.37
C PHE A 180 -14.14 25.45 7.11
N THR A 181 -13.92 26.76 7.12
CA THR A 181 -12.82 27.37 7.87
C THR A 181 -13.37 28.29 8.95
N TYR A 182 -12.70 28.34 10.10
CA TYR A 182 -13.03 29.29 11.16
C TYR A 182 -11.78 29.85 11.82
N THR A 183 -11.91 31.06 12.36
CA THR A 183 -10.87 31.73 13.15
C THR A 183 -11.25 31.67 14.62
N ASP A 184 -10.34 31.22 15.48
CA ASP A 184 -10.54 31.19 16.93
C ASP A 184 -10.19 32.52 17.62
N THR A 185 -10.38 32.58 18.94
CA THR A 185 -10.05 33.77 19.76
C THR A 185 -8.55 34.10 19.79
N ALA A 186 -7.68 33.16 19.43
CA ALA A 186 -6.23 33.37 19.29
C ALA A 186 -5.85 33.87 17.88
N ASN A 187 -6.82 34.19 17.02
CA ASN A 187 -6.64 34.56 15.62
C ASN A 187 -5.97 33.46 14.77
N LYS A 188 -6.10 32.20 15.16
CA LYS A 188 -5.64 31.06 14.37
C LYS A 188 -6.78 30.55 13.48
N SER A 189 -6.46 30.36 12.20
CA SER A 189 -7.38 29.74 11.25
C SER A 189 -7.30 28.22 11.34
N HIS A 190 -8.46 27.57 11.33
CA HIS A 190 -8.63 26.13 11.34
C HIS A 190 -9.48 25.71 10.14
N THR A 191 -9.16 24.57 9.54
CA THR A 191 -9.96 23.96 8.47
C THR A 191 -10.57 22.68 9.00
N ILE A 192 -11.88 22.52 8.87
CA ILE A 192 -12.61 21.32 9.26
C ILE A 192 -13.13 20.65 8.00
N THR A 193 -12.90 19.35 7.87
CA THR A 193 -13.52 18.53 6.82
C THR A 193 -14.43 17.49 7.47
N LEU A 194 -15.72 17.60 7.21
CA LEU A 194 -16.75 16.65 7.60
C LEU A 194 -16.95 15.67 6.45
N VAL A 195 -16.66 14.39 6.66
CA VAL A 195 -16.90 13.33 5.68
C VAL A 195 -18.23 12.66 6.03
N GLN A 196 -19.11 12.53 5.03
CA GLN A 196 -20.34 11.75 5.19
C GLN A 196 -19.99 10.28 5.34
N VAL A 197 -20.36 9.69 6.48
CA VAL A 197 -20.09 8.28 6.80
C VAL A 197 -21.38 7.62 7.27
N ASN A 198 -21.88 6.67 6.49
CA ASN A 198 -23.09 5.92 6.85
C ASN A 198 -22.83 4.78 7.85
N ASP A 199 -21.58 4.32 7.98
CA ASP A 199 -21.20 3.18 8.81
C ASP A 199 -20.58 3.66 10.13
N PRO A 200 -21.29 3.55 11.27
CA PRO A 200 -20.76 4.03 12.55
C PRO A 200 -19.57 3.21 13.05
N SER A 201 -19.33 2.00 12.53
CA SER A 201 -18.22 1.14 12.99
C SER A 201 -16.83 1.66 12.58
N VAL A 202 -16.77 2.54 11.58
CA VAL A 202 -15.51 3.18 11.15
C VAL A 202 -15.25 4.54 11.79
N LEU A 203 -16.15 4.98 12.69
CA LEU A 203 -16.00 6.23 13.43
C LEU A 203 -15.29 6.01 14.77
N PRO A 204 -14.48 6.97 15.25
CA PRO A 204 -14.11 8.23 14.58
C PRO A 204 -13.11 8.01 13.44
N LEU A 205 -13.19 8.85 12.40
CA LEU A 205 -12.20 8.85 11.32
C LEU A 205 -10.83 9.33 11.83
N LYS A 206 -9.77 8.79 11.24
CA LYS A 206 -8.41 9.33 11.40
C LYS A 206 -8.27 10.59 10.56
N ASN A 207 -7.40 11.51 10.98
CA ASN A 207 -7.11 12.72 10.20
C ASN A 207 -6.53 12.44 8.80
N SER A 208 -5.95 11.25 8.61
CA SER A 208 -5.49 10.77 7.30
C SER A 208 -6.59 10.24 6.38
N ALA A 209 -7.87 10.40 6.74
CA ALA A 209 -9.00 10.02 5.88
C ALA A 209 -9.18 11.00 4.70
N THR A 210 -8.65 12.22 4.80
CA THR A 210 -8.44 13.13 3.68
C THR A 210 -6.94 13.25 3.40
N ASN A 211 -6.58 13.69 2.20
CA ASN A 211 -5.19 13.94 1.83
C ASN A 211 -4.74 15.38 2.13
N ASN A 212 -5.59 16.20 2.76
CA ASN A 212 -5.25 17.58 3.10
C ASN A 212 -4.48 17.58 4.43
N PRO A 213 -3.24 18.09 4.49
CA PRO A 213 -2.47 18.06 5.74
C PRO A 213 -2.91 19.12 6.75
N ASN A 214 -3.75 20.07 6.33
CA ASN A 214 -4.11 21.26 7.11
C ASN A 214 -5.55 21.22 7.65
N ASP A 215 -6.29 20.13 7.46
CA ASP A 215 -7.63 19.97 7.99
C ASP A 215 -7.67 19.09 9.24
N GLU A 216 -8.73 19.25 10.02
CA GLU A 216 -9.19 18.27 10.99
C GLU A 216 -10.39 17.52 10.41
N VAL A 217 -10.31 16.20 10.38
CA VAL A 217 -11.30 15.34 9.73
C VAL A 217 -12.25 14.72 10.77
N PHE A 218 -13.54 14.85 10.51
CA PHE A 218 -14.59 14.21 11.30
C PHE A 218 -15.53 13.44 10.39
N GLY A 219 -15.91 12.23 10.80
CA GLY A 219 -16.98 11.50 10.14
C GLY A 219 -18.33 11.84 10.79
N VAL A 220 -19.33 12.14 9.97
CA VAL A 220 -20.69 12.51 10.40
C VAL A 220 -21.68 11.73 9.56
N ASP A 221 -22.77 11.29 10.18
CA ASP A 221 -23.84 10.58 9.47
C ASP A 221 -25.06 11.49 9.21
N PHE A 222 -25.12 12.05 8.01
CA PHE A 222 -26.26 12.78 7.44
C PHE A 222 -27.36 11.87 6.87
N SER A 223 -27.14 10.55 6.76
CA SER A 223 -28.12 9.61 6.17
C SER A 223 -29.37 9.41 7.03
N GLN A 224 -29.25 9.67 8.34
CA GLN A 224 -30.37 9.66 9.30
C GLN A 224 -31.13 11.00 9.35
N GLY A 225 -30.78 11.95 8.48
CA GLY A 225 -31.36 13.29 8.42
C GLY A 225 -30.61 14.34 9.27
N MET A 226 -31.01 15.60 9.10
CA MET A 226 -30.30 16.75 9.69
C MET A 226 -30.30 16.76 11.22
N GLY A 227 -31.40 16.39 11.90
CA GLY A 227 -31.47 16.45 13.37
C GLY A 227 -30.37 15.64 14.08
N PRO A 228 -30.24 14.32 13.79
CA PRO A 228 -29.15 13.51 14.31
C PRO A 228 -27.75 14.03 13.92
N ALA A 229 -27.57 14.47 12.67
CA ALA A 229 -26.29 14.99 12.20
C ALA A 229 -25.88 16.27 12.95
N LEU A 230 -26.81 17.20 13.18
CA LEU A 230 -26.57 18.41 13.97
C LEU A 230 -26.19 18.08 15.42
N THR A 231 -26.82 17.06 16.01
CA THR A 231 -26.45 16.58 17.36
C THR A 231 -25.02 16.05 17.40
N GLN A 232 -24.62 15.27 16.39
CA GLN A 232 -23.23 14.79 16.26
C GLN A 232 -22.25 15.97 16.10
N LEU A 233 -22.57 16.93 15.23
CA LEU A 233 -21.73 18.11 14.99
C LEU A 233 -21.56 18.96 16.25
N THR A 234 -22.64 19.23 16.97
CA THR A 234 -22.58 19.96 18.24
C THR A 234 -21.75 19.21 19.28
N ALA A 235 -21.86 17.88 19.36
CA ALA A 235 -21.04 17.09 20.28
C ALA A 235 -19.55 17.10 19.93
N LEU A 236 -19.21 17.13 18.64
CA LEU A 236 -17.82 17.11 18.16
C LEU A 236 -17.14 18.48 18.22
N LEU A 237 -17.89 19.54 17.91
CA LEU A 237 -17.34 20.86 17.58
C LEU A 237 -17.97 22.02 18.35
N GLY A 238 -19.05 21.78 19.11
CA GLY A 238 -19.80 22.82 19.84
C GLY A 238 -18.96 23.54 20.90
N ASP A 239 -18.09 22.80 21.61
CA ASP A 239 -17.17 23.36 22.62
C ASP A 239 -16.16 24.34 22.02
N ARG A 240 -16.01 24.37 20.69
CA ARG A 240 -15.14 25.31 19.97
C ARG A 240 -15.83 26.64 19.63
N GLY A 241 -17.05 26.86 20.11
CA GLY A 241 -17.84 28.05 19.77
C GLY A 241 -18.48 27.99 18.38
N LEU A 242 -18.53 26.81 17.77
CA LEU A 242 -19.20 26.58 16.48
C LEU A 242 -20.66 26.18 16.71
N GLN A 243 -21.56 26.75 15.91
CA GLN A 243 -22.99 26.47 15.94
C GLN A 243 -23.46 25.89 14.61
N PHE A 244 -24.35 24.91 14.71
CA PHE A 244 -24.90 24.20 13.56
C PHE A 244 -26.42 24.20 13.63
N SER A 245 -27.07 24.54 12.52
CA SER A 245 -28.53 24.54 12.39
C SER A 245 -28.96 24.07 11.01
N SER A 246 -30.27 24.05 10.76
CA SER A 246 -30.82 23.82 9.42
C SER A 246 -31.92 24.84 9.13
N SER A 247 -31.94 25.37 7.91
CA SER A 247 -33.00 26.25 7.40
C SER A 247 -34.19 25.50 6.79
N GLY A 248 -34.28 24.18 7.02
CA GLY A 248 -35.24 23.28 6.39
C GLY A 248 -34.63 22.47 5.24
N GLY A 249 -35.25 21.34 4.91
CA GLY A 249 -34.73 20.41 3.89
C GLY A 249 -33.40 19.78 4.31
N GLN A 250 -32.45 19.71 3.37
CA GLN A 250 -31.08 19.21 3.59
C GLN A 250 -30.05 20.35 3.61
N THR A 251 -30.46 21.57 3.97
CA THR A 251 -29.55 22.70 4.08
C THR A 251 -28.91 22.71 5.47
N LEU A 252 -27.59 22.56 5.51
CA LEU A 252 -26.77 22.75 6.71
C LEU A 252 -26.40 24.22 6.85
N GLN A 253 -26.57 24.76 8.05
CA GLN A 253 -26.11 26.08 8.42
C GLN A 253 -24.99 25.99 9.44
N ILE A 254 -23.93 26.77 9.22
CA ILE A 254 -22.73 26.81 10.05
C ILE A 254 -22.48 28.26 10.45
N SER A 255 -22.35 28.54 11.75
CA SER A 255 -22.02 29.87 12.25
C SER A 255 -21.10 29.80 13.46
N GLY A 256 -20.55 30.96 13.84
CA GLY A 256 -19.95 31.15 15.15
C GLY A 256 -21.01 31.31 16.24
N ASP A 257 -20.56 31.36 17.49
CA ASP A 257 -21.36 31.80 18.62
C ASP A 257 -21.49 33.33 18.65
N ALA A 258 -22.49 33.82 19.39
CA ALA A 258 -22.67 35.26 19.58
C ALA A 258 -21.53 35.91 20.38
N GLY A 259 -20.74 35.12 21.11
CA GLY A 259 -19.59 35.56 21.90
C GLY A 259 -18.32 35.83 21.09
N GLY A 260 -18.27 35.40 19.82
CA GLY A 260 -17.09 35.56 18.97
C GLY A 260 -15.94 34.61 19.32
N THR A 261 -16.26 33.47 19.95
CA THR A 261 -15.31 32.41 20.28
C THR A 261 -14.78 31.71 19.02
N ALA A 262 -15.62 31.61 17.99
CA ALA A 262 -15.25 31.21 16.64
C ALA A 262 -15.94 32.09 15.59
N VAL A 263 -15.20 32.46 14.54
CA VAL A 263 -15.74 33.16 13.37
C VAL A 263 -15.56 32.29 12.14
N VAL A 264 -16.67 31.78 11.59
CA VAL A 264 -16.65 31.01 10.34
C VAL A 264 -16.34 31.96 9.18
N ASN A 265 -15.42 31.57 8.31
CA ASN A 265 -14.94 32.41 7.21
C ASN A 265 -15.46 31.96 5.84
N SER A 266 -15.66 30.65 5.67
CA SER A 266 -16.15 30.05 4.43
C SER A 266 -16.66 28.65 4.69
N ALA A 267 -17.58 28.19 3.85
CA ALA A 267 -18.05 26.82 3.83
C ALA A 267 -18.20 26.32 2.38
N SER A 268 -17.95 25.05 2.15
CA SER A 268 -18.17 24.39 0.87
C SER A 268 -18.63 22.95 1.06
N SER A 269 -19.35 22.43 0.07
CA SER A 269 -19.73 21.02 -0.02
C SER A 269 -19.24 20.44 -1.34
N THR A 270 -18.64 19.26 -1.27
CA THR A 270 -18.28 18.46 -2.44
C THR A 270 -19.27 17.31 -2.56
N ILE A 271 -20.15 17.36 -3.56
CA ILE A 271 -21.18 16.34 -3.80
C ILE A 271 -20.92 15.66 -5.15
N THR A 272 -20.88 14.33 -5.16
CA THR A 272 -20.67 13.58 -6.40
C THR A 272 -21.95 13.55 -7.23
N MET A 273 -21.87 14.00 -8.48
CA MET A 273 -22.99 13.94 -9.40
C MET A 273 -23.20 12.52 -9.92
N THR A 274 -24.40 11.98 -9.72
CA THR A 274 -24.74 10.59 -10.10
C THR A 274 -25.58 10.50 -11.38
N ASN A 275 -26.17 11.61 -11.82
CA ASN A 275 -27.02 11.70 -13.01
C ASN A 275 -26.30 12.38 -14.18
N LEU A 276 -26.45 11.82 -15.39
CA LEU A 276 -25.89 12.37 -16.63
C LEU A 276 -26.51 13.71 -17.06
N THR A 277 -27.78 13.95 -16.71
CA THR A 277 -28.55 15.16 -17.05
C THR A 277 -28.94 15.97 -15.82
N SER A 278 -27.98 16.23 -14.95
CA SER A 278 -28.17 16.93 -13.68
C SER A 278 -28.30 18.46 -13.78
N GLY A 279 -28.18 19.02 -14.99
CA GLY A 279 -28.07 20.46 -15.23
C GLY A 279 -26.68 21.03 -14.93
N ASN A 280 -25.72 20.19 -14.51
CA ASN A 280 -24.36 20.59 -14.16
C ASN A 280 -23.33 20.02 -15.15
N PRO A 281 -22.20 20.71 -15.39
CA PRO A 281 -21.17 20.22 -16.31
C PRO A 281 -20.47 18.96 -15.82
N GLN A 282 -20.42 18.70 -14.51
CA GLN A 282 -19.89 17.47 -13.92
C GLN A 282 -20.58 16.24 -14.49
N LEU A 283 -19.78 15.21 -14.75
CA LEU A 283 -20.16 13.98 -15.40
C LEU A 283 -19.58 12.77 -14.64
N PRO A 284 -20.40 11.82 -14.15
CA PRO A 284 -19.93 10.54 -13.66
C PRO A 284 -19.49 9.66 -14.84
N LEU A 285 -18.36 10.02 -15.46
CA LEU A 285 -17.79 9.31 -16.61
C LEU A 285 -17.32 7.92 -16.20
N PHE A 286 -16.69 7.84 -15.02
CA PHE A 286 -16.19 6.60 -14.46
C PHE A 286 -16.99 6.20 -13.23
N VAL A 287 -17.22 4.89 -13.12
CA VAL A 287 -17.94 4.25 -12.02
C VAL A 287 -17.11 3.09 -11.47
N ASP A 288 -17.33 2.75 -10.20
CA ASP A 288 -16.75 1.61 -9.52
C ASP A 288 -17.76 0.46 -9.55
N ASN A 289 -17.54 -0.58 -10.38
CA ASN A 289 -18.49 -1.69 -10.54
C ASN A 289 -19.95 -1.27 -10.80
N GLY A 290 -20.16 -0.19 -11.57
CA GLY A 290 -21.49 0.31 -11.92
C GLY A 290 -22.12 1.27 -10.91
N VAL A 291 -21.47 1.54 -9.77
CA VAL A 291 -21.88 2.59 -8.80
C VAL A 291 -20.95 3.80 -8.87
N PRO A 292 -21.42 5.02 -8.54
CA PRO A 292 -20.56 6.20 -8.49
C PRO A 292 -19.37 6.02 -7.54
N TYR A 293 -18.20 6.52 -7.94
CA TYR A 293 -17.07 6.69 -7.02
C TYR A 293 -17.24 7.98 -6.24
N THR A 294 -17.32 7.88 -4.91
CA THR A 294 -17.59 9.01 -4.00
C THR A 294 -16.55 9.14 -2.89
N GLY A 295 -15.57 8.23 -2.84
CA GLY A 295 -14.58 8.14 -1.76
C GLY A 295 -15.14 7.51 -0.48
N ALA A 296 -16.20 6.69 -0.57
CA ALA A 296 -16.86 6.10 0.59
C ALA A 296 -15.90 5.27 1.47
N ILE A 297 -16.07 5.36 2.79
CA ILE A 297 -15.37 4.53 3.79
C ILE A 297 -16.41 3.69 4.52
N THR A 298 -16.13 2.39 4.64
CA THR A 298 -17.02 1.38 5.25
C THR A 298 -16.22 0.37 6.06
N ALA A 299 -16.87 -0.51 6.82
CA ALA A 299 -16.19 -1.60 7.54
C ALA A 299 -15.30 -2.47 6.63
N THR A 300 -15.61 -2.57 5.33
CA THR A 300 -14.80 -3.32 4.36
C THR A 300 -13.56 -2.58 3.84
N GLY A 301 -13.40 -1.30 4.20
CA GLY A 301 -12.30 -0.44 3.77
C GLY A 301 -12.76 0.79 2.98
N SER A 302 -11.78 1.48 2.39
CA SER A 302 -12.01 2.63 1.50
C SER A 302 -12.39 2.16 0.10
N GLN A 303 -13.36 2.83 -0.53
CA GLN A 303 -13.73 2.61 -1.92
C GLN A 303 -12.54 2.80 -2.88
N GLN A 304 -11.56 3.63 -2.51
CA GLN A 304 -10.36 3.84 -3.31
C GLN A 304 -9.54 2.56 -3.49
N THR A 305 -9.46 1.71 -2.46
CA THR A 305 -8.60 0.53 -2.47
C THR A 305 -9.09 -0.50 -3.49
N GLY A 306 -8.26 -0.81 -4.48
CA GLY A 306 -8.56 -1.68 -5.61
C GLY A 306 -9.41 -1.05 -6.72
N LEU A 307 -9.68 0.27 -6.66
CA LEU A 307 -10.51 0.96 -7.65
C LEU A 307 -9.97 0.81 -9.07
N ALA A 308 -8.65 0.80 -9.27
CA ALA A 308 -8.06 0.68 -10.60
C ALA A 308 -8.47 -0.63 -11.31
N GLY A 309 -8.73 -1.70 -10.55
CA GLY A 309 -9.22 -2.97 -11.10
C GLY A 309 -10.72 -3.02 -11.35
N ARG A 310 -11.49 -2.05 -10.81
CA ARG A 310 -12.97 -2.03 -10.84
C ARG A 310 -13.54 -0.84 -11.60
N ILE A 311 -12.71 0.17 -11.89
CA ILE A 311 -13.09 1.37 -12.61
C ILE A 311 -13.52 1.00 -14.03
N SER A 312 -14.67 1.53 -14.44
CA SER A 312 -15.23 1.32 -15.76
C SER A 312 -15.93 2.59 -16.25
N VAL A 313 -16.09 2.72 -17.57
CA VAL A 313 -16.93 3.79 -18.13
C VAL A 313 -18.38 3.53 -17.74
N ASN A 314 -19.08 4.58 -17.32
CA ASN A 314 -20.47 4.51 -16.92
C ASN A 314 -21.33 3.94 -18.07
N ASN A 315 -22.01 2.82 -17.82
CA ASN A 315 -22.81 2.15 -18.84
C ASN A 315 -23.97 3.02 -19.36
N LEU A 316 -24.44 3.99 -18.57
CA LEU A 316 -25.43 4.96 -19.03
C LEU A 316 -24.88 5.88 -20.13
N LEU A 317 -23.57 6.18 -20.13
CA LEU A 317 -22.92 6.93 -21.21
C LEU A 317 -22.68 6.08 -22.44
N LEU A 318 -22.39 4.79 -22.25
CA LEU A 318 -22.28 3.86 -23.38
C LEU A 318 -23.63 3.69 -24.09
N ALA A 319 -24.73 3.73 -23.34
CA ALA A 319 -26.09 3.69 -23.89
C ALA A 319 -26.49 4.98 -24.61
N ASP A 320 -26.03 6.15 -24.15
CA ASP A 320 -26.30 7.44 -24.78
C ASP A 320 -25.06 8.36 -24.77
N PRO A 321 -24.19 8.26 -25.79
CA PRO A 321 -22.99 9.10 -25.89
C PRO A 321 -23.28 10.60 -26.04
N SER A 322 -24.51 11.01 -26.39
CA SER A 322 -24.85 12.43 -26.49
C SER A 322 -24.71 13.16 -25.15
N ARG A 323 -24.73 12.42 -24.03
CA ARG A 323 -24.55 12.94 -22.67
C ARG A 323 -23.14 13.41 -22.36
N MET A 324 -22.18 13.19 -23.26
CA MET A 324 -20.87 13.86 -23.22
C MET A 324 -21.00 15.38 -23.43
N ILE A 325 -22.08 15.82 -24.08
CA ILE A 325 -22.37 17.25 -24.34
C ILE A 325 -23.67 17.67 -23.64
N VAL A 326 -24.74 16.90 -23.76
CA VAL A 326 -26.07 17.27 -23.22
C VAL A 326 -26.17 16.93 -21.74
N TYR A 327 -26.11 17.96 -20.88
CA TYR A 327 -26.12 17.84 -19.43
C TYR A 327 -27.42 18.30 -18.76
N GLY A 328 -28.38 18.83 -19.53
CA GLY A 328 -29.71 19.19 -19.04
C GLY A 328 -30.64 19.58 -20.18
N SER A 329 -31.93 19.81 -19.88
CA SER A 329 -32.91 20.25 -20.89
C SER A 329 -32.62 21.64 -21.47
N GLY A 330 -31.81 22.45 -20.79
CA GLY A 330 -31.39 23.78 -21.23
C GLY A 330 -30.10 23.81 -22.08
N THR A 331 -29.45 22.68 -22.32
CA THR A 331 -28.21 22.65 -23.11
C THR A 331 -28.49 23.05 -24.57
N GLN A 332 -27.85 24.12 -25.04
CA GLN A 332 -28.03 24.64 -26.40
C GLN A 332 -27.17 23.89 -27.42
N SER A 333 -27.56 23.97 -28.70
CA SER A 333 -26.72 23.45 -29.79
C SER A 333 -25.40 24.22 -29.85
N GLY A 334 -24.27 23.51 -29.75
CA GLY A 334 -22.93 24.11 -29.72
C GLY A 334 -22.43 24.54 -28.34
N ASP A 335 -23.15 24.25 -27.25
CA ASP A 335 -22.68 24.47 -25.89
C ASP A 335 -21.45 23.58 -25.57
N THR A 336 -20.31 24.20 -25.28
CA THR A 336 -19.04 23.53 -24.96
C THR A 336 -18.76 23.41 -23.46
N THR A 337 -19.67 23.87 -22.59
CA THR A 337 -19.41 23.99 -21.14
C THR A 337 -18.95 22.67 -20.51
N ARG A 338 -19.60 21.55 -20.83
CA ARG A 338 -19.20 20.23 -20.30
C ARG A 338 -17.88 19.73 -20.91
N SER A 339 -17.68 19.87 -22.22
CA SER A 339 -16.43 19.43 -22.85
C SER A 339 -15.23 20.24 -22.37
N ASP A 340 -15.39 21.55 -22.22
CA ASP A 340 -14.36 22.45 -21.69
C ASP A 340 -14.10 22.16 -20.21
N PHE A 341 -15.15 21.85 -19.44
CA PHE A 341 -15.00 21.38 -18.06
C PHE A 341 -14.18 20.09 -17.99
N ILE A 342 -14.53 19.05 -18.76
CA ILE A 342 -13.78 17.77 -18.77
C ILE A 342 -12.32 18.01 -19.13
N LEU A 343 -12.05 18.79 -20.19
CA LEU A 343 -10.68 19.10 -20.61
C LEU A 343 -9.93 19.85 -19.50
N SER A 344 -10.54 20.86 -18.89
CA SER A 344 -9.95 21.63 -17.79
C SER A 344 -9.65 20.76 -16.58
N GLN A 345 -10.56 19.87 -16.20
CA GLN A 345 -10.39 18.96 -15.07
C GLN A 345 -9.25 17.96 -15.28
N LEU A 346 -9.06 17.46 -16.50
CA LEU A 346 -7.98 16.52 -16.82
C LEU A 346 -6.61 17.20 -16.97
N THR A 347 -6.58 18.47 -17.38
CA THR A 347 -5.32 19.17 -17.71
C THR A 347 -4.83 20.10 -16.61
N ASN A 348 -5.72 20.81 -15.92
CA ASN A 348 -5.36 21.92 -15.04
C ASN A 348 -5.67 21.66 -13.56
N SER A 349 -6.62 20.78 -13.25
CA SER A 349 -6.99 20.53 -11.86
C SER A 349 -5.88 19.85 -11.08
N SER A 350 -5.69 20.31 -9.85
CA SER A 350 -4.67 19.83 -8.94
C SER A 350 -5.29 19.25 -7.68
N TYR A 351 -4.82 18.05 -7.32
CA TYR A 351 -5.34 17.26 -6.21
C TYR A 351 -4.22 16.90 -5.25
N TYR A 352 -4.57 16.69 -4.00
CA TYR A 352 -3.68 16.05 -3.05
C TYR A 352 -3.63 14.54 -3.32
N VAL A 353 -2.42 14.03 -3.42
CA VAL A 353 -2.12 12.62 -3.61
C VAL A 353 -1.88 11.98 -2.25
N SER A 354 -2.50 10.81 -2.07
CA SER A 354 -2.32 9.98 -0.88
C SER A 354 -0.83 9.64 -0.65
N PRO A 355 -0.29 9.87 0.56
CA PRO A 355 1.08 9.48 0.90
C PRO A 355 1.35 7.97 0.79
N GLN A 356 0.31 7.14 0.80
CA GLN A 356 0.41 5.68 0.59
C GLN A 356 0.91 5.33 -0.80
N THR A 357 0.88 6.27 -1.75
CA THR A 357 1.51 6.12 -3.07
C THR A 357 3.05 6.14 -3.02
N GLY A 358 3.65 6.44 -1.87
CA GLY A 358 5.10 6.65 -1.74
C GLY A 358 5.58 8.02 -2.26
N ILE A 359 4.67 8.88 -2.72
CA ILE A 359 4.97 10.22 -3.23
C ILE A 359 4.49 11.27 -2.21
N GLY A 360 5.42 12.09 -1.71
CA GLY A 360 5.15 13.04 -0.63
C GLY A 360 5.16 12.38 0.75
N SER A 361 4.65 13.07 1.77
CA SER A 361 4.55 12.56 3.14
C SER A 361 3.21 12.95 3.78
N ASN A 362 2.88 12.40 4.95
CA ASN A 362 1.66 12.82 5.67
C ASN A 362 1.69 14.31 6.09
N ALA A 363 2.87 14.87 6.38
CA ALA A 363 3.01 16.28 6.74
C ALA A 363 3.05 17.20 5.50
N THR A 364 3.58 16.69 4.39
CA THR A 364 3.74 17.41 3.13
C THR A 364 3.31 16.51 1.95
N PRO A 365 2.01 16.25 1.81
CA PRO A 365 1.50 15.42 0.73
C PRO A 365 1.76 16.10 -0.60
N PHE A 366 2.00 15.30 -1.64
CA PHE A 366 2.15 15.84 -2.97
C PHE A 366 0.84 16.44 -3.44
N ARG A 367 0.92 17.63 -4.04
CA ARG A 367 -0.22 18.30 -4.67
C ARG A 367 0.17 18.68 -6.10
N GLY A 368 -0.57 18.17 -7.07
CA GLY A 368 -0.22 18.34 -8.48
C GLY A 368 -1.36 17.96 -9.41
N THR A 369 -1.13 18.12 -10.71
CA THR A 369 -2.06 17.63 -11.74
C THR A 369 -1.89 16.13 -11.92
N MET A 370 -2.84 15.50 -12.61
CA MET A 370 -2.75 14.08 -12.94
C MET A 370 -1.49 13.75 -13.75
N LEU A 371 -1.11 14.64 -14.68
CA LEU A 371 0.09 14.47 -15.49
C LEU A 371 1.37 14.55 -14.62
N SER A 372 1.46 15.51 -13.69
CA SER A 372 2.64 15.61 -12.83
C SER A 372 2.73 14.42 -11.87
N PHE A 373 1.61 13.90 -11.38
CA PHE A 373 1.56 12.66 -10.62
C PHE A 373 2.06 11.47 -11.45
N LEU A 374 1.57 11.28 -12.69
CA LEU A 374 2.00 10.19 -13.58
C LEU A 374 3.50 10.24 -13.91
N GLN A 375 4.05 11.43 -14.11
CA GLN A 375 5.49 11.63 -14.33
C GLN A 375 6.30 11.22 -13.09
N GLN A 376 5.86 11.63 -11.90
CA GLN A 376 6.51 11.27 -10.65
C GLN A 376 6.40 9.76 -10.35
N PHE A 377 5.23 9.18 -10.59
CA PHE A 377 4.97 7.73 -10.51
C PHE A 377 5.93 6.94 -11.40
N THR A 378 6.00 7.29 -12.68
CA THR A 378 6.86 6.60 -13.66
C THR A 378 8.33 6.70 -13.28
N THR A 379 8.76 7.88 -12.81
CA THR A 379 10.13 8.11 -12.34
C THR A 379 10.45 7.24 -11.12
N MET A 380 9.54 7.20 -10.15
CA MET A 380 9.73 6.41 -8.92
C MET A 380 9.79 4.91 -9.22
N GLN A 381 8.93 4.40 -10.12
CA GLN A 381 8.98 3.01 -10.55
C GLN A 381 10.28 2.68 -11.29
N GLY A 382 10.75 3.59 -12.17
CA GLY A 382 12.05 3.44 -12.84
C GLY A 382 13.23 3.41 -11.86
N GLN A 383 13.21 4.26 -10.83
CA GLN A 383 14.23 4.26 -9.77
C GLN A 383 14.19 2.97 -8.94
N ALA A 384 13.00 2.53 -8.51
CA ALA A 384 12.84 1.30 -7.74
C ALA A 384 13.35 0.08 -8.51
N ALA A 385 13.02 -0.02 -9.81
CA ALA A 385 13.52 -1.08 -10.68
C ALA A 385 15.05 -1.05 -10.83
N SER A 386 15.63 0.13 -11.03
CA SER A 386 17.09 0.31 -11.13
C SER A 386 17.81 -0.08 -9.83
N SER A 387 17.30 0.34 -8.67
CA SER A 387 17.85 -0.03 -7.36
C SER A 387 17.74 -1.53 -7.09
N ALA A 388 16.62 -2.16 -7.46
CA ALA A 388 16.45 -3.61 -7.34
C ALA A 388 17.45 -4.37 -8.23
N GLN A 389 17.70 -3.89 -9.46
CA GLN A 389 18.70 -4.47 -10.36
C GLN A 389 20.11 -4.38 -9.76
N GLN A 390 20.50 -3.19 -9.26
CA GLN A 390 21.81 -3.01 -8.62
C GLN A 390 22.00 -3.92 -7.41
N LEU A 391 20.95 -4.11 -6.59
CA LEU A 391 20.98 -5.04 -5.47
C LEU A 391 21.17 -6.48 -5.93
N ALA A 392 20.45 -6.91 -6.96
CA ALA A 392 20.58 -8.25 -7.54
C ALA A 392 22.00 -8.49 -8.10
N ASP A 393 22.55 -7.52 -8.83
CA ASP A 393 23.91 -7.59 -9.36
C ASP A 393 24.96 -7.69 -8.24
N GLY A 394 24.80 -6.91 -7.17
CA GLY A 394 25.65 -6.98 -5.99
C GLY A 394 25.59 -8.35 -5.28
N GLN A 395 24.39 -8.91 -5.15
CA GLN A 395 24.21 -10.25 -4.57
C GLN A 395 24.85 -11.35 -5.42
N ASN A 396 24.77 -11.25 -6.75
CA ASN A 396 25.43 -12.18 -7.68
C ASN A 396 26.97 -12.13 -7.55
N VAL A 397 27.56 -10.96 -7.35
CA VAL A 397 29.00 -10.81 -7.09
C VAL A 397 29.39 -11.47 -5.76
N VAL A 398 28.59 -11.31 -4.70
CA VAL A 398 28.85 -11.95 -3.41
C VAL A 398 28.73 -13.47 -3.52
N LEU A 399 27.69 -13.97 -4.19
CA LEU A 399 27.47 -15.40 -4.39
C LEU A 399 28.61 -16.04 -5.19
N SER A 400 29.02 -15.42 -6.30
CA SER A 400 30.15 -15.91 -7.10
C SER A 400 31.46 -15.91 -6.31
N THR A 401 31.71 -14.89 -5.49
CA THR A 401 32.90 -14.83 -4.62
C THR A 401 32.87 -15.93 -3.55
N LEU A 402 31.71 -16.18 -2.93
CA LEU A 402 31.54 -17.26 -1.96
C LEU A 402 31.71 -18.64 -2.61
N GLN A 403 31.17 -18.84 -3.81
CA GLN A 403 31.34 -20.08 -4.56
C GLN A 403 32.80 -20.32 -4.91
N ASN A 404 33.53 -19.29 -5.36
CA ASN A 404 34.96 -19.39 -5.63
C ASN A 404 35.74 -19.75 -4.37
N LYS A 405 35.44 -19.11 -3.23
CA LYS A 405 36.09 -19.43 -1.95
C LYS A 405 35.78 -20.85 -1.47
N LEU A 406 34.54 -21.33 -1.65
CA LEU A 406 34.14 -22.70 -1.33
C LEU A 406 34.95 -23.69 -2.18
N ASN A 407 34.99 -23.49 -3.50
CA ASN A 407 35.74 -24.36 -4.42
C ASN A 407 37.24 -24.39 -4.09
N SER A 408 37.84 -23.26 -3.69
CA SER A 408 39.23 -23.22 -3.24
C SER A 408 39.46 -23.91 -1.89
N SER A 409 38.46 -23.95 -1.00
CA SER A 409 38.56 -24.61 0.31
C SER A 409 38.26 -26.11 0.27
N SER A 410 37.45 -26.57 -0.69
CA SER A 410 37.10 -28.00 -0.86
C SER A 410 38.18 -28.80 -1.57
N GLY A 411 39.35 -28.21 -1.84
CA GLY A 411 40.54 -28.92 -2.32
C GLY A 411 40.50 -29.35 -3.79
N VAL A 412 39.54 -28.86 -4.59
CA VAL A 412 39.54 -29.08 -6.04
C VAL A 412 40.27 -27.91 -6.71
N ASN A 413 41.61 -27.93 -6.61
CA ASN A 413 42.41 -27.23 -7.59
C ASN A 413 42.25 -28.01 -8.91
N ILE A 414 41.41 -27.49 -9.81
CA ILE A 414 41.30 -28.01 -11.19
C ILE A 414 42.69 -28.02 -11.87
N ASP A 415 43.60 -27.14 -11.44
CA ASP A 415 44.99 -27.11 -11.90
C ASP A 415 45.86 -28.24 -11.33
N ASP A 416 45.59 -28.72 -10.12
CA ASP A 416 46.33 -29.84 -9.51
C ASP A 416 45.87 -31.20 -10.07
N GLU A 417 44.57 -31.36 -10.37
CA GLU A 417 44.05 -32.60 -10.98
C GLU A 417 44.41 -32.73 -12.47
N ASN A 418 44.44 -31.61 -13.21
CA ASN A 418 44.92 -31.60 -14.60
C ASN A 418 46.46 -31.76 -14.68
N GLY A 419 47.22 -31.26 -13.69
CA GLY A 419 48.66 -31.48 -13.59
C GLY A 419 49.02 -32.93 -13.21
N ALA A 420 48.23 -33.57 -12.34
CA ALA A 420 48.45 -34.95 -11.93
C ALA A 420 48.10 -35.98 -13.03
N SER A 421 47.06 -35.74 -13.84
CA SER A 421 46.72 -36.64 -14.96
C SER A 421 47.72 -36.55 -16.13
N ALA A 422 48.30 -35.36 -16.38
CA ALA A 422 49.35 -35.18 -17.39
C ALA A 422 50.68 -35.83 -16.97
N GLY A 423 51.07 -35.73 -15.69
CA GLY A 423 52.31 -36.33 -15.17
C GLY A 423 52.31 -37.86 -15.06
N ILE A 424 51.14 -38.49 -14.95
CA ILE A 424 51.00 -39.95 -14.92
C ILE A 424 50.98 -40.55 -16.34
N ALA A 425 50.44 -39.83 -17.34
CA ALA A 425 50.49 -40.24 -18.74
C ALA A 425 51.92 -40.20 -19.33
N GLU A 426 52.75 -39.24 -18.90
CA GLU A 426 54.13 -39.10 -19.38
C GLU A 426 55.12 -40.09 -18.73
N ARG A 427 54.79 -40.63 -17.54
CA ARG A 427 55.59 -41.68 -16.87
C ARG A 427 55.21 -43.12 -17.24
N LEU A 428 54.05 -43.36 -17.84
CA LEU A 428 53.64 -44.72 -18.28
C LEU A 428 53.98 -45.05 -19.74
N PHE A 429 54.33 -44.06 -20.58
CA PHE A 429 54.59 -44.27 -22.02
C PHE A 429 56.03 -43.91 -22.47
N GLY A 430 56.95 -43.64 -21.55
CA GLY A 430 58.30 -43.14 -21.87
C GLY A 430 59.43 -44.17 -22.05
N GLU A 431 59.25 -45.45 -21.69
CA GLU A 431 60.33 -46.45 -21.83
C GLU A 431 59.81 -47.80 -22.33
N MET A 432 59.79 -47.99 -23.66
CA MET A 432 59.91 -49.32 -24.28
C MET A 432 60.87 -49.23 -25.47
N PRO A 433 62.01 -49.96 -25.48
CA PRO A 433 62.98 -49.91 -26.56
C PRO A 433 62.68 -50.96 -27.64
N ALA A 434 62.57 -50.51 -28.89
CA ALA A 434 63.17 -51.07 -30.12
C ALA A 434 62.62 -50.31 -31.33
#